data_AF-A0A0D6XPV0-F1
#
_entry.id   AF-A0A0D6XPV0-F1
#
_cell.length_a   1.000
_cell.length_b   1.000
_cell.length_c   1.000
_cell.angle_alpha   90.00
_cell.angle_beta   90.00
_cell.angle_gamma   90.00
#
_symmetry.space_group_name_H-M   'P 1'
#
loop_
_entity.id
_entity.type
_entity.pdbx_description
1 polymer ?
#
loop_
_entity_poly.entity_id
_entity_poly.type
_entity_poly.pdbx_seq_one_letter_code
_entity_poly.pdbx_strand_id
1 'polypeptide(L)' 'MKQQVVITRSLLGWINIKDTKGNLLLNMAPDVFREHFKDVSEHVTLACMELDLSRIKEIKNKVKVSV' A
#
# COMPACT_ATOMS: atom_id res chain seq x y z
N MET A 1 12.37 -0.11 9.49
CA MET A 1 12.44 -1.59 9.56
C MET A 1 11.73 -2.10 8.32
N LYS A 2 12.39 -2.92 7.51
CA LYS A 2 11.77 -3.48 6.31
C LYS A 2 10.97 -4.73 6.67
N GLN A 3 9.85 -4.93 6.00
CA GLN A 3 8.98 -6.07 6.19
C GLN A 3 8.42 -6.52 4.83
N GLN A 4 8.32 -7.82 4.61
CA GLN A 4 7.61 -8.36 3.46
C GLN A 4 6.11 -8.08 3.58
N VAL A 5 5.53 -7.61 2.49
CA VAL A 5 4.11 -7.28 2.37
C VAL A 5 3.51 -7.92 1.13
N VAL A 6 2.19 -8.05 1.16
CA VAL A 6 1.37 -8.45 0.03
C VAL A 6 0.54 -7.26 -0.41
N ILE A 7 0.64 -6.91 -1.69
CA ILE A 7 -0.18 -5.87 -2.32
C ILE A 7 -1.31 -6.56 -3.08
N THR A 8 -2.55 -6.17 -2.79
CA THR A 8 -3.75 -6.65 -3.52
C THR A 8 -4.63 -5.49 -3.94
N ARG A 9 -5.41 -5.69 -5.01
CA ARG A 9 -6.44 -4.74 -5.44
C ARG A 9 -7.82 -5.15 -4.91
N SER A 10 -8.63 -4.19 -4.47
CA SER A 10 -10.03 -4.41 -4.08
C SER A 10 -10.94 -4.41 -5.31
N LEU A 11 -12.19 -4.86 -5.14
CA LEU A 11 -13.21 -4.79 -6.19
C LEU A 11 -13.50 -3.35 -6.66
N LEU A 12 -13.28 -2.37 -5.78
CA LEU A 12 -13.43 -0.93 -6.08
C LEU A 12 -12.15 -0.33 -6.68
N GLY A 13 -11.14 -1.15 -6.97
CA GLY A 13 -9.87 -0.71 -7.55
C GLY A 13 -8.85 -0.16 -6.54
N TRP A 14 -9.18 -0.10 -5.24
CA TRP A 14 -8.26 0.40 -4.21
C TRP A 14 -7.13 -0.58 -3.94
N ILE A 15 -5.99 -0.06 -3.51
CA ILE A 15 -4.81 -0.87 -3.22
C ILE A 15 -4.71 -1.15 -1.72
N ASN A 16 -4.57 -2.42 -1.37
CA ASN A 16 -4.36 -2.91 -0.03
C ASN A 16 -2.93 -3.40 0.12
N ILE A 17 -2.24 -2.91 1.14
CA ILE A 17 -0.95 -3.44 1.59
C ILE A 17 -1.22 -4.24 2.86
N LYS A 18 -0.89 -5.52 2.85
CA LYS A 18 -1.07 -6.45 3.96
C LYS A 18 0.27 -7.01 4.42
N ASP A 19 0.35 -7.42 5.67
CA ASP A 19 1.48 -8.26 6.10
C ASP A 19 1.34 -9.69 5.55
N THR A 20 2.36 -10.53 5.78
CA THR A 20 2.36 -11.94 5.34
C THR A 20 1.32 -12.80 6.05
N LYS A 21 0.71 -12.31 7.13
CA LYS A 21 -0.40 -12.95 7.86
C LYS A 21 -1.77 -12.49 7.36
N GLY A 22 -1.82 -11.58 6.39
CA GLY A 22 -3.04 -11.04 5.81
C GLY A 22 -3.64 -9.84 6.56
N ASN A 23 -2.99 -9.32 7.60
CA ASN A 23 -3.48 -8.14 8.31
C ASN A 23 -3.32 -6.90 7.44
N LEU A 24 -4.37 -6.08 7.36
CA LEU A 24 -4.34 -4.84 6.60
C LEU A 24 -3.42 -3.83 7.27
N LEU A 25 -2.34 -3.47 6.58
CA LEU A 25 -1.42 -2.42 7.02
C LEU A 25 -1.87 -1.07 6.48
N LEU A 26 -2.27 -0.98 5.21
CA LEU A 26 -2.67 0.27 4.57
C LEU A 26 -3.65 0.00 3.44
N ASN A 27 -4.67 0.85 3.33
CA ASN A 27 -5.60 0.88 2.20
C ASN A 27 -5.53 2.29 1.60
N MET A 28 -5.41 2.37 0.28
CA MET A 28 -5.24 3.65 -0.43
C MET A 28 -5.87 3.62 -1.82
N ALA A 29 -6.17 4.81 -2.32
CA ALA A 29 -6.64 5.00 -3.68
C ALA A 29 -5.49 4.82 -4.72
N PRO A 30 -5.80 4.47 -5.98
CA PRO A 30 -4.78 4.19 -7.02
C PRO A 30 -3.85 5.35 -7.34
N ASP A 31 -4.34 6.58 -7.29
CA ASP A 31 -3.58 7.81 -7.46
C ASP A 31 -2.50 7.97 -6.38
N VAL A 32 -2.87 7.79 -5.11
CA VAL A 32 -1.93 7.80 -3.98
C VAL A 32 -0.90 6.68 -4.13
N PHE A 33 -1.33 5.50 -4.59
CA PHE A 33 -0.42 4.38 -4.84
C PHE A 33 0.60 4.71 -5.94
N ARG A 34 0.18 5.29 -7.06
CA ARG A 34 1.07 5.67 -8.17
C ARG A 34 2.08 6.74 -7.77
N GLU A 35 1.69 7.69 -6.94
CA GLU A 35 2.61 8.72 -6.43
C GLU A 35 3.71 8.08 -5.57
N HIS A 36 3.31 7.19 -4.67
CA HIS A 36 4.21 6.62 -3.69
C HIS A 36 4.95 5.36 -4.14
N PHE A 37 4.46 4.59 -5.12
CA PHE A 37 5.00 3.28 -5.53
C PHE A 37 5.18 3.20 -7.06
N LYS A 38 5.93 4.14 -7.62
CA LYS A 38 6.17 4.25 -9.08
C LYS A 38 6.81 3.00 -9.70
N ASP A 39 7.57 2.25 -8.92
CA ASP A 39 8.26 1.04 -9.37
C ASP A 39 7.34 -0.19 -9.41
N VAL A 40 6.11 -0.06 -8.92
CA VAL A 40 5.11 -1.14 -8.89
C VAL A 40 3.99 -0.78 -9.85
N SER A 41 3.82 -1.60 -10.90
CA SER A 41 2.70 -1.42 -11.82
C SER A 41 1.37 -1.53 -11.08
N GLU A 42 0.50 -0.54 -11.28
CA GLU A 42 -0.83 -0.53 -10.68
C GLU A 42 -1.70 -1.70 -11.18
N HIS A 43 -1.39 -2.26 -12.35
CA HIS A 43 -2.11 -3.39 -12.93
C HIS A 43 -1.77 -4.72 -12.27
N VAL A 44 -0.87 -4.74 -11.28
CA VAL A 44 -0.55 -5.95 -10.53
C VAL A 44 -1.69 -6.29 -9.57
N THR A 45 -2.27 -7.48 -9.75
CA THR A 45 -3.35 -8.00 -8.90
C THR A 45 -2.84 -8.53 -7.57
N LEU A 46 -1.62 -9.08 -7.55
CA LEU A 46 -0.92 -9.62 -6.37
C LEU A 46 0.60 -9.42 -6.53
N ALA A 47 1.23 -8.68 -5.62
CA ALA A 47 2.69 -8.56 -5.54
C ALA A 47 3.20 -8.82 -4.12
N CYS A 48 4.34 -9.51 -4.02
CA CYS A 48 5.14 -9.60 -2.80
C CYS A 48 6.33 -8.66 -2.91
N MET A 49 6.51 -7.77 -1.94
CA MET A 49 7.68 -6.88 -1.90
C MET A 49 8.10 -6.59 -0.46
N GLU A 50 9.34 -6.15 -0.27
CA GLU A 50 9.79 -5.60 1.00
C GLU A 50 9.51 -4.10 1.06
N LEU A 51 8.80 -3.66 2.10
CA LEU A 51 8.54 -2.24 2.35
C LEU A 51 9.11 -1.79 3.68
N ASP A 52 9.60 -0.55 3.73
CA ASP A 52 9.91 0.10 4.99
C ASP A 52 8.62 0.62 5.64
N LEU A 53 8.38 0.19 6.89
CA LEU A 53 7.19 0.58 7.65
C LEU A 53 7.12 2.10 7.91
N SER A 54 8.25 2.82 7.85
CA SER A 54 8.28 4.28 7.93
C SER A 54 7.43 4.94 6.85
N ARG A 55 7.50 4.43 5.62
CA ARG A 55 6.76 4.91 4.44
C ARG A 55 5.25 4.67 4.59
N ILE A 56 4.85 3.54 5.19
CA ILE A 56 3.44 3.29 5.53
C ILE A 56 2.93 4.32 6.55
N LYS A 57 3.72 4.63 7.58
CA LYS A 57 3.34 5.65 8.59
C LYS A 57 3.25 7.04 7.98
N GLU A 58 4.17 7.40 7.09
CA GLU A 58 4.15 8.69 6.39
C GLU A 58 2.87 8.86 5.57
N ILE A 59 2.53 7.86 4.75
CA ILE A 59 1.31 7.88 3.92
C ILE A 59 0.07 7.93 4.81
N LYS A 60 0.01 7.11 5.86
CA LYS A 60 -1.12 7.16 6.82
C LYS A 60 -1.30 8.54 7.42
N ASN A 61 -0.22 9.20 7.83
CA ASN A 61 -0.29 10.53 8.44
C ASN A 61 -0.73 11.60 7.44
N LYS A 62 -0.31 11.50 6.17
CA LYS A 62 -0.75 12.40 5.10
C LYS A 62 -2.23 12.20 4.75
N VAL A 63 -2.70 10.95 4.72
CA VAL A 63 -4.12 10.61 4.47
C VAL A 63 -5.01 11.00 5.66
N LYS A 64 -4.49 10.97 6.90
CA LYS A 64 -5.23 11.40 8.10
C LYS A 64 -5.42 12.92 8.22
N VAL A 65 -4.88 13.72 7.29
CA VAL A 65 -5.09 15.16 7.20
C VAL A 65 -5.89 15.47 5.93
N SER A 66 -7.18 15.17 5.98
CA SER A 66 -8.20 15.79 5.15
C SER A 66 -9.48 15.72 5.99
N VAL A 67 -9.92 16.89 6.41
CA VAL A 67 -11.04 17.17 7.33
C VAL A 67 -12.34 16.57 6.81
#